data_AF-X0ZQN8-F1
#
_entry.id   AF-X0ZQN8-F1
#
_cell.length_a   1.000
_cell.length_b   1.000
_cell.length_c   1.000
_cell.angle_alpha   90.00
_cell.angle_beta   90.00
_cell.angle_gamma   90.00
#
_symmetry.space_group_name_H-M   'P 1'
#
loop_
_entity.id
_entity.type
_entity.pdbx_description
1 polymer ?
#
loop_
_entity_poly.entity_id
_entity_poly.type
_entity_poly.pdbx_seq_one_letter_code
_entity_poly.pdbx_strand_id
1 'polypeptide(L)' 'MDKIDLQKLEGLNNQHVIKVVEKAIQLCKPAKVTVITDSKEDINYVRELALAIGEEKKLKMEGHTMHFDGY' A
#
# COMPACT_ATOMS: atom_id res chain seq x y z
N MET A 1 -7.35 -1.71 10.07
CA MET A 1 -6.26 -2.64 9.69
C MET A 1 -6.74 -4.04 10.00
N ASP A 2 -6.55 -5.00 9.10
CA ASP A 2 -6.95 -6.39 9.36
C ASP A 2 -5.88 -7.15 10.15
N LYS A 3 -6.17 -8.41 10.48
CA LYS A 3 -5.27 -9.26 11.28
C LYS A 3 -3.96 -9.57 10.56
N ILE A 4 -3.97 -9.70 9.24
CA ILE A 4 -2.77 -10.04 8.46
C ILE A 4 -1.83 -8.85 8.42
N ASP A 5 -2.36 -7.66 8.13
CA ASP A 5 -1.60 -6.41 8.11
C ASP A 5 -1.06 -6.05 9.51
N LEU A 6 -1.83 -6.31 10.57
CA LEU A 6 -1.34 -6.14 11.94
C LEU A 6 -0.15 -7.06 12.24
N GLN A 7 -0.22 -8.34 11.85
CA GLN A 7 0.87 -9.29 12.06
C GLN A 7 2.15 -8.91 11.30
N LYS A 8 2.01 -8.39 10.06
CA LYS A 8 3.15 -7.86 9.29
C LYS A 8 3.85 -6.73 10.06
N LEU A 9 3.07 -5.82 10.65
CA LEU A 9 3.59 -4.68 11.41
C LEU A 9 4.23 -5.11 12.75
N GLU A 10 3.59 -6.03 13.47
CA GLU A 10 4.12 -6.60 14.72
C GLU A 10 5.44 -7.35 14.51
N GLY A 11 5.62 -7.98 13.34
CA GLY A 11 6.86 -8.66 12.95
C GLY A 11 8.11 -7.77 12.95
N LEU A 12 7.95 -6.44 12.91
CA LEU A 12 9.06 -5.49 13.06
C LEU A 12 9.61 -5.43 14.49
N ASN A 13 8.89 -5.94 15.48
CA ASN A 13 9.22 -5.85 16.91
C ASN A 13 9.59 -4.43 17.36
N ASN A 14 8.93 -3.42 16.77
CA ASN A 14 9.22 -2.02 17.00
C ASN A 14 7.97 -1.25 17.44
N GLN A 15 7.84 -1.05 18.75
CA GLN A 15 6.70 -0.35 19.37
C GLN A 15 6.60 1.13 18.96
N HIS A 16 7.70 1.76 18.54
CA HIS A 16 7.64 3.13 18.05
C HIS A 16 6.88 3.21 16.73
N VAL A 17 7.16 2.30 15.80
CA VAL A 17 6.50 2.24 14.48
C VAL A 17 5.00 1.97 14.65
N ILE A 18 4.63 1.02 15.51
CA ILE A 18 3.21 0.70 15.79
C ILE A 18 2.45 1.94 16.24
N LYS A 19 3.00 2.68 17.22
CA LYS A 19 2.37 3.91 17.74
C LYS A 19 2.22 5.00 16.68
N VAL A 20 3.18 5.15 15.77
CA VAL A 20 3.11 6.11 14.66
C VAL A 20 1.98 5.74 13.70
N VAL A 21 1.87 4.46 13.33
CA VAL A 21 0.81 3.96 12.45
C VAL A 21 -0.56 4.11 13.10
N GLU A 22 -0.71 3.72 14.37
CA GLU A 22 -1.97 3.88 15.12
C GLU A 22 -2.41 5.35 15.17
N LYS A 23 -1.48 6.26 15.47
CA LYS A 23 -1.76 7.70 15.48
C LYS A 23 -2.24 8.19 14.11
N ALA A 24 -1.61 7.77 13.02
CA ALA A 24 -2.02 8.13 11.66
C ALA A 24 -3.43 7.59 11.33
N ILE A 25 -3.73 6.34 11.71
CA ILE A 25 -5.05 5.72 11.49
C ILE A 25 -6.13 6.48 12.26
N GLN A 26 -5.88 6.85 13.52
CA GLN A 26 -6.84 7.60 14.34
C GLN A 26 -7.13 8.99 13.75
N LEU A 27 -6.12 9.68 13.23
CA LEU A 27 -6.25 11.01 12.66
C LEU A 27 -6.94 10.98 11.28
N CYS A 28 -6.47 10.13 10.37
CA CYS A 28 -6.92 10.12 8.98
C CYS A 28 -8.20 9.31 8.74
N LYS A 29 -8.56 8.40 9.67
CA LYS A 29 -9.73 7.51 9.58
C LYS A 29 -9.87 6.84 8.20
N PRO A 30 -8.83 6.17 7.68
CA PRO A 30 -8.87 5.59 6.35
C PRO A 30 -9.87 4.43 6.29
N ALA A 31 -10.47 4.21 5.11
CA ALA A 31 -11.38 3.08 4.88
C ALA A 31 -10.66 1.72 4.94
N LYS A 32 -9.37 1.67 4.55
CA LYS A 32 -8.53 0.47 4.57
C LYS A 32 -7.09 0.85 4.92
N VAL A 33 -6.39 -0.06 5.59
CA VAL A 33 -4.94 0.01 5.85
C VAL A 33 -4.33 -1.29 5.33
N THR A 34 -3.22 -1.21 4.60
CA THR A 34 -2.47 -2.37 4.11
C THR A 34 -0.98 -2.15 4.33
N VAL A 35 -0.28 -3.19 4.80
CA VAL A 35 1.16 -3.19 5.06
C VAL A 35 1.88 -3.90 3.91
N ILE A 36 2.80 -3.18 3.26
CA ILE A 36 3.58 -3.64 2.11
C ILE A 36 4.95 -4.11 2.60
N THR A 37 5.29 -5.37 2.34
CA THR A 37 6.53 -6.02 2.82
C THR A 37 7.62 -6.18 1.75
N ASP A 38 7.41 -5.58 0.57
CA ASP A 38 8.21 -5.81 -0.65
C ASP A 38 8.22 -7.28 -1.14
N SER A 39 7.27 -8.11 -0.70
CA SER A 39 7.05 -9.41 -1.32
C SER A 39 6.57 -9.24 -2.77
N LYS A 40 6.77 -10.25 -3.60
CA LYS A 40 6.29 -10.22 -5.00
C LYS A 40 4.78 -10.01 -5.07
N GLU A 41 4.05 -10.58 -4.13
CA GLU A 41 2.60 -10.48 -4.01
C GLU A 41 2.17 -9.05 -3.65
N ASP A 42 2.83 -8.42 -2.67
CA ASP A 42 2.51 -7.04 -2.26
C ASP A 42 2.89 -6.04 -3.37
N ILE A 43 4.01 -6.24 -4.07
CA ILE A 43 4.39 -5.42 -5.23
C ILE A 43 3.34 -5.54 -6.34
N ASN A 44 2.90 -6.76 -6.66
CA ASN A 44 1.86 -6.98 -7.67
C ASN A 44 0.52 -6.39 -7.23
N TYR A 45 0.17 -6.49 -5.95
CA TYR A 45 -1.02 -5.88 -5.39
C TYR A 45 -1.04 -4.36 -5.62
N VAL A 46 0.05 -3.65 -5.34
CA VAL A 46 0.14 -2.19 -5.54
C VAL A 46 0.04 -1.83 -7.02
N ARG A 47 0.75 -2.55 -7.90
CA ARG A 47 0.72 -2.34 -9.35
C ARG A 47 -0.69 -2.51 -9.94
N GLU A 48 -1.33 -3.63 -9.62
CA GLU A 48 -2.69 -3.91 -10.11
C GLU A 48 -3.70 -2.94 -9.49
N LEU A 49 -3.50 -2.52 -8.24
CA LEU A 49 -4.36 -1.50 -7.63
C LEU A 49 -4.29 -0.18 -8.39
N ALA A 50 -3.08 0.34 -8.70
CA ALA A 50 -2.89 1.59 -9.44
C ALA A 50 -3.58 1.58 -10.81
N LEU A 51 -3.52 0.44 -11.51
CA LEU A 51 -4.24 0.22 -12.76
C LEU A 51 -5.76 0.16 -12.55
N ALA A 52 -6.22 -0.56 -11.52
CA ALA A 52 -7.64 -0.76 -11.25
C ALA A 52 -8.38 0.53 -10.86
N ILE A 53 -7.70 1.43 -10.14
CA ILE A 53 -8.27 2.74 -9.76
C ILE A 53 -8.08 3.81 -10.85
N GLY A 54 -7.36 3.49 -11.92
CA GLY A 54 -7.17 4.38 -13.07
C GLY A 54 -6.08 5.45 -12.89
N GLU A 55 -5.35 5.43 -11.77
CA GLU A 55 -4.18 6.29 -11.55
C GLU A 55 -3.11 5.99 -12.61
N GLU A 56 -2.88 4.72 -12.93
CA GLU A 56 -1.92 4.30 -13.95
C GLU A 56 -2.58 3.68 -15.19
N LYS A 57 -1.89 3.77 -16.34
CA LYS A 57 -2.27 3.11 -17.60
C LYS A 57 -1.09 2.32 -18.19
N LYS A 58 -1.37 1.12 -18.70
CA LYS A 58 -0.36 0.28 -19.36
C LYS A 58 0.17 0.94 -20.65
N LEU A 59 1.48 0.79 -20.88
CA LEU A 59 2.14 1.13 -22.13
C LEU A 59 2.29 -0.11 -23.02
N LYS A 60 2.78 0.09 -24.25
CA LYS A 60 3.05 -1.01 -25.19
C LYS A 60 4.20 -1.92 -24.72
N MET A 61 5.12 -1.40 -23.92
CA MET A 61 6.23 -2.16 -23.36
C MET A 61 5.75 -2.94 -22.13
N GLU A 62 6.02 -4.23 -22.10
CA GLU A 62 5.60 -5.10 -20.99
C GLU A 62 6.16 -4.60 -19.64
N GLY A 63 5.33 -4.64 -18.60
CA GLY A 63 5.67 -4.15 -17.27
C GLY A 63 5.77 -2.63 -17.10
N HIS A 64 5.53 -1.83 -18.15
CA HIS A 64 5.61 -0.36 -18.07
C HIS A 64 4.23 0.29 -18.02
N THR A 65 4.08 1.27 -17.13
CA THR A 65 2.87 2.06 -16.95
C THR A 65 3.20 3.55 -16.98
N MET A 66 2.18 4.39 -17.13
CA MET A 66 2.27 5.85 -17.03
C MET A 66 1.17 6.39 -16.12
N HIS A 67 1.51 7.46 -15.39
CA HIS A 67 0.60 8.29 -14.61
C HIS A 67 0.82 9.75 -15.02
N PHE A 68 -0.25 10.52 -15.18
CA PHE A 68 -0.18 11.96 -15.40
C PHE A 68 -0.71 12.65 -14.15
N ASP A 69 0.14 13.37 -13.43
CA ASP A 69 -0.25 14.12 -12.23
C ASP A 69 -0.76 15.52 -12.63
N GLY A 70 -1.93 15.91 -12.14
CA GLY A 70 -2.46 17.28 -12.26
C GLY A 70 -3.12 17.69 -13.59
N TYR A 71 -3.91 16.81 -14.24
CA TYR A 71 -4.70 17.15 -15.43
C TYR A 71 -6.13 17.60 -15.13
#